data_AF-K0QZX7-F1
#
_entry.id   AF-K0QZX7-F1
#
_cell.length_a   1.000
_cell.length_b   1.000
_cell.length_c   1.000
_cell.angle_alpha   90.00
_cell.angle_beta   90.00
_cell.angle_gamma   90.00
#
_symmetry.space_group_name_H-M   'P 1'
#
loop_
_entity.id
_entity.type
_entity.pdbx_description
1 polymer ?
#
loop_
_entity_poly.entity_id
_entity_poly.type
_entity_poly.pdbx_seq_one_letter_code
_entity_poly.pdbx_strand_id
1 'polypeptide(L)'
;VRAQFSLSKFRLKIAALHKYRPHPKGDYMIFTLDPASRNMALKYAKGIWYTQSNPEGKEGYTRVWLLCELRVSKLLPQWIVDYAASRAMPRATTWLKPQTETAAELWLKDRKI
;
A
#
# COMPACT_ATOMS: atom_id res chain seq x y z
N VAL A 1 0.35 12.93 -4.23
CA VAL A 1 -0.35 12.32 -5.37
C VAL A 1 -1.69 11.76 -4.92
N ARG A 2 -2.78 12.04 -5.64
CA ARG A 2 -4.11 11.44 -5.40
C ARG A 2 -4.26 10.27 -6.36
N ALA A 3 -4.60 9.09 -5.85
CA ALA A 3 -4.80 7.90 -6.67
C ALA A 3 -6.11 7.21 -6.28
N GLN A 4 -6.85 6.76 -7.29
CA GLN A 4 -8.12 6.06 -7.10
C GLN A 4 -7.95 4.59 -7.48
N PHE A 5 -8.36 3.70 -6.58
CA PHE A 5 -8.27 2.26 -6.76
C PHE A 5 -9.65 1.63 -6.61
N SER A 6 -9.90 0.56 -7.35
CA SER A 6 -11.12 -0.24 -7.23
C SER A 6 -10.75 -1.59 -6.60
N LEU A 7 -11.30 -1.89 -5.41
CA LEU A 7 -11.21 -3.23 -4.84
C LEU A 7 -12.20 -4.14 -5.59
N SER A 8 -11.67 -4.89 -6.55
CA SER A 8 -12.42 -5.65 -7.57
C SER A 8 -13.48 -6.61 -7.00
N LYS A 9 -13.21 -7.28 -5.87
CA LYS A 9 -14.16 -8.23 -5.27
C LYS A 9 -15.40 -7.58 -4.64
N PHE A 10 -15.32 -6.29 -4.28
CA PHE A 10 -16.38 -5.57 -3.58
C PHE A 10 -16.80 -4.26 -4.28
N ARG A 11 -16.24 -3.97 -5.46
CA ARG A 11 -16.43 -2.72 -6.24
C ARG A 11 -16.26 -1.44 -5.41
N LEU A 12 -15.42 -1.48 -4.38
CA LEU A 12 -15.18 -0.32 -3.53
C LEU A 12 -14.19 0.62 -4.22
N LYS A 13 -14.69 1.80 -4.61
CA LYS A 13 -13.86 2.90 -5.11
C LYS A 13 -13.22 3.62 -3.93
N ILE A 14 -11.90 3.52 -3.79
CA ILE A 14 -11.13 4.18 -2.74
C ILE A 14 -10.24 5.23 -3.40
N ALA A 15 -10.34 6.49 -2.96
CA ALA A 15 -9.37 7.52 -3.31
C ALA A 15 -8.42 7.72 -2.12
N ALA A 16 -7.11 7.59 -2.35
CA ALA A 16 -6.09 7.77 -1.34
C ALA A 16 -5.12 8.89 -1.73
N LEU A 17 -4.83 9.75 -0.76
CA LEU A 17 -3.83 10.80 -0.85
C LEU A 17 -2.50 10.26 -0.33
N HIS A 18 -1.49 10.21 -1.20
CA HIS A 18 -0.14 9.80 -0.89
C HIS A 18 0.77 11.01 -0.75
N LYS A 19 1.47 11.11 0.38
CA LYS A 19 2.48 12.12 0.68
C LYS A 19 3.81 11.44 0.96
N TYR A 20 4.77 11.66 0.08
CA TYR A 20 6.15 11.21 0.25
C TYR A 20 6.84 12.05 1.33
N ARG A 21 7.65 11.39 2.17
CA ARG A 21 8.52 12.03 3.15
C ARG A 21 9.89 11.35 3.11
N PRO A 22 10.93 12.00 2.56
CA PRO A 22 12.28 11.47 2.61
C PRO A 22 12.76 11.40 4.06
N HIS A 23 13.52 10.36 4.41
CA HIS A 23 14.11 10.21 5.74
C HIS A 23 15.47 9.52 5.64
N PRO A 24 16.47 9.91 6.46
CA PRO A 24 17.85 9.42 6.32
C PRO A 24 18.06 7.91 6.48
N LYS A 25 17.09 7.21 7.06
CA LYS A 25 17.14 5.76 7.38
C LYS A 25 16.19 4.90 6.53
N GLY A 26 15.73 5.44 5.40
CA GLY A 26 14.79 4.77 4.47
C GLY A 26 13.61 5.66 4.12
N ASP A 27 12.92 5.34 3.03
CA ASP A 27 11.88 6.21 2.50
C ASP A 27 10.52 5.89 3.12
N TYR A 28 9.77 6.96 3.45
CA TYR A 28 8.43 6.83 4.01
C TYR A 28 7.40 7.46 3.07
N MET A 29 6.36 6.72 2.77
CA MET A 29 5.18 7.25 2.09
C MET A 29 3.97 7.12 3.01
N ILE A 30 3.44 8.27 3.43
CA ILE A 30 2.22 8.31 4.22
C ILE A 30 1.04 8.34 3.25
N PHE A 31 0.05 7.48 3.46
CA PHE A 31 -1.22 7.57 2.77
C PHE A 31 -2.35 7.87 3.74
N THR A 32 -3.35 8.58 3.24
CA THR A 32 -4.60 8.86 3.94
C THR A 32 -5.77 8.65 2.99
N LEU A 33 -6.92 8.22 3.49
CA LEU A 33 -8.15 8.23 2.74
C LEU A 33 -8.47 9.68 2.39
N ASP A 34 -8.80 9.91 1.14
CA ASP A 34 -9.27 11.21 0.70
C ASP A 34 -10.58 11.55 1.43
N PRO A 35 -10.63 12.65 2.22
CA PRO A 35 -11.84 13.05 2.95
C PRO A 35 -13.04 13.32 2.03
N ALA A 36 -12.78 13.69 0.77
CA ALA A 36 -13.84 13.90 -0.23
C ALA A 36 -14.43 12.58 -0.77
N SER A 37 -13.85 11.43 -0.42
CA SER A 37 -14.34 10.12 -0.85
C SER A 37 -15.61 9.74 -0.08
N ARG A 38 -16.75 9.66 -0.78
CA ARG A 38 -18.02 9.15 -0.24
C ARG A 38 -18.04 7.62 -0.15
N ASN A 39 -17.01 7.00 0.42
CA ASN A 39 -16.95 5.55 0.52
C ASN A 39 -17.88 5.05 1.65
N MET A 40 -18.80 4.14 1.30
CA MET A 40 -19.74 3.58 2.26
C MET A 40 -19.12 2.51 3.16
N ALA A 41 -18.04 1.87 2.71
CA ALA A 41 -17.39 0.74 3.36
C ALA A 41 -16.16 1.16 4.17
N LEU A 42 -15.29 1.99 3.61
CA LEU A 42 -14.07 2.48 4.26
C LEU A 42 -14.27 3.93 4.69
N LYS A 43 -14.39 4.17 6.01
CA LYS A 43 -14.66 5.49 6.58
C LYS A 43 -13.39 6.25 6.94
N TYR A 44 -12.31 5.52 7.19
CA TYR A 44 -11.00 6.08 7.46
C TYR A 44 -9.94 5.11 6.99
N ALA A 45 -8.86 5.66 6.43
CA ALA A 45 -7.63 4.93 6.24
C ALA A 45 -6.47 5.90 6.45
N LYS A 46 -5.47 5.44 7.20
CA LYS A 46 -4.18 6.11 7.30
C LYS A 46 -3.13 5.04 7.41
N GLY A 47 -2.02 5.23 6.72
CA GLY A 47 -0.93 4.30 6.86
C GLY A 47 0.38 4.84 6.34
N ILE A 48 1.40 4.03 6.51
CA ILE A 48 2.78 4.32 6.20
C ILE A 48 3.32 3.12 5.45
N TRP A 49 3.88 3.40 4.28
CA TRP A 49 4.82 2.52 3.61
C TRP A 49 6.21 2.91 4.06
N TYR A 50 7.00 1.93 4.51
CA TYR A 50 8.40 2.13 4.87
C TYR A 50 9.26 1.14 4.08
N THR A 51 10.28 1.66 3.42
CA THR A 51 11.27 0.84 2.72
C THR A 51 12.60 0.85 3.49
N GLN A 52 13.16 -0.34 3.67
CA GLN A 52 14.46 -0.56 4.28
C GLN A 52 15.37 -1.23 3.26
N SER A 53 16.45 -0.54 2.88
CA SER A 53 17.50 -1.10 2.03
C SER A 53 18.38 -2.07 2.81
N ASN A 54 18.85 -3.11 2.14
CA ASN A 54 19.78 -4.11 2.66
C ASN A 54 19.37 -4.67 4.03
N PRO A 55 18.11 -5.16 4.19
CA PRO A 55 17.62 -5.65 5.46
C PRO A 55 18.49 -6.82 5.94
N GLU A 56 18.91 -6.78 7.21
CA GLU A 56 19.76 -7.82 7.81
C GLU A 56 21.08 -8.05 7.03
N GLY A 57 21.61 -7.02 6.37
CA GLY A 57 22.87 -7.11 5.61
C GLY A 57 22.73 -7.78 4.24
N LYS A 58 21.51 -8.08 3.77
CA LYS A 58 21.29 -8.69 2.46
C LYS A 58 21.35 -7.64 1.34
N GLU A 59 22.51 -7.49 0.71
CA GLU A 59 22.71 -6.54 -0.38
C GLU A 59 21.77 -6.78 -1.56
N GLY A 60 21.24 -5.68 -2.12
CA GLY A 60 20.31 -5.74 -3.26
C GLY A 60 18.87 -6.10 -2.88
N TYR A 61 18.60 -6.38 -1.59
CA TYR A 61 17.25 -6.61 -1.10
C TYR A 61 16.66 -5.33 -0.51
N THR A 62 15.35 -5.15 -0.69
CA THR A 62 14.57 -4.11 -0.05
C THR A 62 13.44 -4.75 0.74
N ARG A 63 13.33 -4.44 2.03
CA ARG A 63 12.17 -4.82 2.85
C ARG A 63 11.14 -3.71 2.80
N VAL A 64 9.89 -4.08 2.56
CA VAL A 64 8.76 -3.16 2.55
C VAL A 64 7.82 -3.48 3.70
N TRP A 65 7.55 -2.47 4.52
CA TRP A 65 6.58 -2.53 5.61
C TRP A 65 5.34 -1.71 5.23
N LEU A 66 4.17 -2.27 5.54
CA LEU A 66 2.90 -1.56 5.50
C LEU A 66 2.33 -1.50 6.91
N LEU A 67 2.28 -0.31 7.47
CA LEU A 67 1.53 -0.04 8.70
C LEU A 67 0.26 0.73 8.33
N CYS A 68 -0.90 0.31 8.80
CA CYS A 68 -2.13 1.07 8.56
C CYS A 68 -3.17 0.93 9.67
N GLU A 69 -3.90 2.01 9.90
CA GLU A 69 -5.16 2.04 10.63
C GLU A 69 -6.29 2.22 9.62
N LEU A 70 -7.29 1.33 9.69
CA LEU A 70 -8.48 1.36 8.86
C LEU A 70 -9.70 1.44 9.77
N ARG A 71 -10.68 2.28 9.44
CA ARG A 71 -12.01 2.22 10.04
C ARG A 71 -13.03 1.91 8.98
N VAL A 72 -13.75 0.82 9.21
CA VAL A 72 -14.79 0.32 8.31
C VAL A 72 -16.17 0.73 8.82
N SER A 73 -17.13 0.79 7.92
CA SER A 73 -18.53 1.02 8.26
C SER A 73 -19.10 -0.15 9.05
N LYS A 74 -19.93 0.16 10.05
CA LYS A 74 -20.69 -0.86 10.81
C LYS A 74 -21.70 -1.61 9.95
N LEU A 75 -22.03 -1.09 8.76
CA LEU A 75 -22.92 -1.75 7.79
C LEU A 75 -22.24 -2.91 7.05
N LEU A 76 -20.91 -3.05 7.13
CA LEU A 76 -20.22 -4.17 6.53
C LEU A 76 -20.43 -5.44 7.36
N PRO A 77 -20.78 -6.57 6.73
CA PRO A 77 -20.80 -7.85 7.41
C PRO A 77 -19.46 -8.19 8.07
N GLN A 78 -19.51 -8.67 9.32
CA GLN A 78 -18.32 -8.96 10.13
C GLN A 78 -17.35 -9.94 9.44
N TRP A 79 -17.87 -10.96 8.75
CA TRP A 79 -17.05 -11.94 8.03
C TRP A 79 -16.16 -11.32 6.93
N ILE A 80 -16.57 -10.19 6.33
CA ILE A 80 -15.74 -9.44 5.36
C ILE A 80 -14.59 -8.76 6.09
N VAL A 81 -14.89 -8.15 7.25
CA VAL A 81 -13.90 -7.48 8.10
C VAL A 81 -12.86 -8.47 8.58
N ASP A 82 -13.30 -9.63 9.06
CA ASP A 82 -12.42 -10.70 9.53
C ASP A 82 -11.56 -11.28 8.41
N TYR A 83 -12.14 -11.49 7.23
CA TYR A 83 -11.39 -11.91 6.04
C TYR A 83 -10.34 -10.87 5.65
N ALA A 84 -10.71 -9.59 5.63
CA ALA A 84 -9.79 -8.53 5.27
C ALA A 84 -8.62 -8.47 6.28
N ALA A 85 -8.90 -8.51 7.58
CA ALA A 85 -7.89 -8.45 8.63
C ALA A 85 -6.95 -9.68 8.63
N SER A 86 -7.50 -10.89 8.50
CA SER A 86 -6.73 -12.14 8.64
C SER A 86 -6.06 -12.60 7.35
N ARG A 87 -6.58 -12.25 6.17
CA ARG A 87 -6.09 -12.76 4.88
C ARG A 87 -5.65 -11.65 3.93
N ALA A 88 -6.47 -10.62 3.73
CA ALA A 88 -6.18 -9.62 2.70
C ALA A 88 -5.04 -8.67 3.12
N MET A 89 -5.09 -8.15 4.35
CA MET A 89 -4.10 -7.19 4.86
C MET A 89 -2.68 -7.77 4.98
N PRO A 90 -2.47 -9.00 5.49
CA PRO A 90 -1.14 -9.62 5.48
C PRO A 90 -0.56 -9.81 4.08
N ARG A 91 -1.42 -9.88 3.04
CA ARG A 91 -1.02 -10.03 1.65
C ARG A 91 -1.01 -8.70 0.88
N ALA A 92 -1.31 -7.57 1.53
CA ALA A 92 -1.47 -6.29 0.85
C ALA A 92 -0.17 -5.79 0.20
N THR A 93 0.98 -6.36 0.56
CA THR A 93 2.30 -6.01 -0.01
C THR A 93 2.79 -7.03 -1.05
N THR A 94 2.16 -8.19 -1.20
CA THR A 94 2.72 -9.29 -2.03
C THR A 94 2.76 -8.95 -3.51
N TRP A 95 1.86 -8.07 -3.98
CA TRP A 95 1.83 -7.62 -5.37
C TRP A 95 3.02 -6.72 -5.73
N LEU A 96 3.68 -6.09 -4.75
CA LEU A 96 4.77 -5.14 -5.00
C LEU A 96 5.96 -5.81 -5.65
N LYS A 97 6.39 -6.97 -5.13
CA LYS A 97 7.60 -7.66 -5.59
C LYS A 97 7.63 -7.85 -7.12
N PRO A 98 6.67 -8.56 -7.76
CA PRO A 98 6.73 -8.79 -9.20
C PRO A 98 6.65 -7.48 -10.01
N GLN A 99 5.89 -6.50 -9.54
CA GLN A 99 5.76 -5.21 -10.23
C GLN A 99 7.04 -4.38 -10.15
N THR A 100 7.67 -4.32 -8.97
CA THR A 100 8.93 -3.60 -8.76
C THR A 100 10.09 -4.27 -9.49
N GLU A 101 10.18 -5.59 -9.46
CA GLU A 101 11.21 -6.34 -10.20
C GLU A 101 11.06 -6.15 -11.71
N THR A 102 9.82 -6.22 -12.24
CA THR A 102 9.55 -5.96 -13.66
C THR A 102 9.89 -4.52 -14.04
N ALA A 103 9.50 -3.54 -13.23
CA ALA A 103 9.82 -2.13 -13.48
C ALA A 103 11.33 -1.88 -13.40
N ALA A 104 12.03 -2.52 -12.46
CA ALA A 104 13.48 -2.45 -12.34
C ALA A 104 14.16 -3.04 -13.58
N GLU A 105 13.70 -4.19 -14.08
CA GLU A 105 14.20 -4.74 -15.33
C GLU A 105 14.00 -3.79 -16.51
N LEU A 106 12.81 -3.23 -16.69
CA LEU A 106 12.53 -2.32 -17.79
C LEU A 106 13.35 -1.02 -17.69
N TRP A 107 13.36 -0.38 -16.52
CA TRP A 107 13.97 0.94 -16.34
C TRP A 107 15.49 0.90 -16.14
N LEU A 108 16.03 -0.18 -15.58
CA LEU A 108 17.47 -0.31 -15.35
C LEU A 108 18.18 -1.03 -16.52
N LYS A 109 17.48 -1.83 -17.35
CA LYS A 109 18.07 -2.34 -18.60
C LYS A 109 18.26 -1.21 -19.63
N ASP A 110 17.32 -0.27 -19.73
CA ASP A 110 17.41 0.88 -20.65
C ASP A 110 18.53 1.89 -20.30
N ARG A 111 19.08 1.86 -19.08
CA ARG A 111 20.20 2.71 -18.68
C ARG A 111 21.59 2.13 -18.97
N LYS A 112 21.67 0.97 -19.64
CA LYS A 112 22.92 0.47 -20.22
C LYS A 112 23.11 1.02 -21.64
N ILE A 113 23.32 2.33 -21.76
CA ILE A 113 23.94 2.99 -22.93
C ILE A 113 24.91 4.04 -22.38
#